data_AF-A0A1U7XDL4-F1
#
_entry.id   AF-A0A1U7XDL4-F1
#
_cell.length_a   1.000
_cell.length_b   1.000
_cell.length_c   1.000
_cell.angle_alpha   90.00
_cell.angle_beta   90.00
_cell.angle_gamma   90.00
#
_symmetry.space_group_name_H-M   'P 1'
#
loop_
_entity.id
_entity.type
_entity.pdbx_description
1 polymer ?
#
loop_
_entity_poly.entity_id
_entity_poly.type
_entity_poly.pdbx_seq_one_letter_code
_entity_poly.pdbx_strand_id
1 'polypeptide(L)'
;MAVSKLFLALFLVFMVLTLEEANGAATGKTKKLIDMANRRGPYLGLIIPNLFEMNPLLHHPSYKPTNLTIDYAGRRFRFGYIDNQPVVLVMTGLAMLNAGITTQLLLALFKIKGVVHYGIAGNANPSLHIGDVAIPQYWAHTALWNWQRYGDGPQNELPLEVNGDYTRDIGYLKISEYSVNVTNCNSHNNLLNNVWYQPEEVFPVFGTPEERQHIFWVPVDPRYFAIAEKLKIEN
;
A
#
# COMPACT_ATOMS: atom_id res chain seq x y z
N MET A 1 0.78 13.64 -59.67
CA MET A 1 1.64 13.15 -58.55
C MET A 1 2.07 14.24 -57.57
N ALA A 2 2.44 15.46 -58.01
CA ALA A 2 2.90 16.54 -57.12
C ALA A 2 1.83 17.09 -56.14
N VAL A 3 0.58 17.23 -56.59
CA VAL A 3 -0.54 17.75 -55.78
C VAL A 3 -0.84 16.85 -54.56
N SER A 4 -0.71 15.53 -54.72
CA SER A 4 -0.91 14.55 -53.64
C SER A 4 0.19 14.64 -52.57
N LYS A 5 1.44 14.91 -52.96
CA LYS A 5 2.55 15.10 -52.00
C LYS A 5 2.39 16.38 -51.19
N LEU A 6 1.89 17.45 -51.82
CA LEU A 6 1.62 18.73 -51.15
C LEU A 6 0.48 18.59 -50.13
N PHE A 7 -0.59 17.89 -50.50
CA PHE A 7 -1.70 17.59 -49.59
C PHE A 7 -1.26 16.73 -48.40
N LEU A 8 -0.42 15.72 -48.64
CA LEU A 8 0.12 14.89 -47.56
C LEU A 8 1.02 15.68 -46.61
N ALA A 9 1.86 16.58 -47.15
CA ALA A 9 2.71 17.45 -46.35
C ALA A 9 1.88 18.43 -45.51
N LEU A 10 0.86 19.06 -46.10
CA LEU A 10 -0.07 19.95 -45.38
C LEU A 10 -0.85 19.20 -44.30
N PHE A 11 -1.27 17.95 -44.57
CA PHE A 11 -1.96 17.12 -43.59
C PHE A 11 -1.05 16.75 -42.41
N LEU A 12 0.21 16.36 -42.67
CA LEU A 12 1.20 16.09 -41.61
C LEU A 12 1.50 17.34 -40.78
N VAL A 13 1.67 18.50 -41.42
CA VAL A 13 1.85 19.79 -40.73
C VAL A 13 0.63 20.12 -39.88
N PHE A 14 -0.58 19.96 -40.42
CA PHE A 14 -1.81 20.16 -39.67
C PHE A 14 -1.92 19.19 -38.48
N MET A 15 -1.55 17.91 -38.64
CA MET A 15 -1.49 16.94 -37.54
C MET A 15 -0.50 17.34 -36.45
N VAL A 16 0.67 17.85 -36.83
CA VAL A 16 1.68 18.33 -35.88
C VAL A 16 1.22 19.61 -35.17
N LEU A 17 0.52 20.51 -35.87
CA LEU A 17 -0.04 21.74 -35.31
C LEU A 17 -1.30 21.50 -34.46
N THR A 18 -2.01 20.38 -34.67
CA THR A 18 -3.20 19.96 -33.92
C THR A 18 -2.92 18.86 -32.90
N LEU A 19 -1.65 18.54 -32.64
CA LEU A 19 -1.26 17.79 -31.46
C LEU A 19 -1.61 18.64 -30.24
N GLU A 20 -2.83 18.48 -29.74
CA GLU A 20 -3.14 18.87 -28.38
C GLU A 20 -2.17 18.13 -27.47
N GLU A 21 -1.36 18.89 -26.72
CA GLU A 21 -0.65 18.30 -25.60
C GLU A 21 -1.71 17.80 -24.62
N ALA A 22 -1.95 16.49 -24.64
CA ALA A 22 -2.76 15.86 -23.62
C ALA A 22 -2.10 16.15 -22.26
N ASN A 23 -2.71 17.06 -21.49
CA ASN A 23 -2.27 17.45 -20.15
C ASN A 23 -2.49 16.27 -19.19
N GLY A 24 -1.56 15.33 -19.20
CA GLY A 24 -1.50 14.25 -18.23
C GLY A 24 -0.93 14.75 -16.89
N ALA A 25 -1.25 14.07 -15.80
CA ALA A 25 -0.72 14.39 -14.47
C ALA A 25 0.82 14.41 -14.41
N ALA A 26 1.49 13.69 -15.31
CA ALA A 26 2.91 13.86 -15.61
C ALA A 26 3.08 14.47 -17.01
N THR A 27 3.81 15.58 -17.11
CA THR A 27 4.05 16.31 -18.36
C THR A 27 5.53 16.40 -18.73
N GLY A 28 5.81 16.84 -19.95
CA GLY A 28 7.15 17.19 -20.43
C GLY A 28 8.19 16.08 -20.26
N LYS A 29 9.32 16.42 -19.61
CA LYS A 29 10.46 15.52 -19.42
C LYS A 29 10.08 14.28 -18.60
N THR A 30 9.28 14.43 -17.56
CA THR A 30 8.91 13.32 -16.67
C THR A 30 8.07 12.29 -17.40
N LYS A 31 7.09 12.71 -18.20
CA LYS A 31 6.30 11.80 -19.06
C LYS A 31 7.20 11.00 -20.00
N LYS A 32 8.14 11.66 -20.69
CA LYS A 32 9.08 10.98 -21.61
C LYS A 32 9.92 9.93 -20.87
N LEU A 33 10.39 10.22 -19.66
CA LEU A 33 11.13 9.25 -18.85
C LEU A 33 10.26 8.06 -18.41
N ILE A 34 9.01 8.32 -18.04
CA ILE A 34 8.04 7.27 -17.70
C ILE A 34 7.78 6.36 -18.92
N ASP A 35 7.53 6.94 -20.09
CA ASP A 35 7.31 6.20 -21.32
C ASP A 35 8.54 5.34 -21.70
N MET A 36 9.75 5.89 -21.51
CA MET A 36 11.00 5.14 -21.69
C MET A 36 11.14 3.97 -20.72
N ALA A 37 10.81 4.17 -19.44
CA ALA A 37 10.80 3.09 -18.45
C ALA A 37 9.80 1.99 -18.84
N ASN A 38 8.59 2.38 -19.25
CA ASN A 38 7.52 1.45 -19.62
C ASN A 38 7.77 0.65 -20.90
N ARG A 39 8.74 1.04 -21.72
CA ARG A 39 9.25 0.23 -22.84
C ARG A 39 10.20 -0.89 -22.40
N ARG A 40 10.83 -0.76 -21.23
CA ARG A 40 11.81 -1.72 -20.66
C ARG A 40 11.21 -2.64 -19.60
N GLY A 41 10.08 -2.27 -19.01
CA GLY A 41 9.33 -3.12 -18.08
C GLY A 41 8.73 -4.38 -18.74
N PRO A 42 7.99 -5.21 -17.97
CA PRO A 42 7.48 -4.91 -16.64
C PRO A 42 8.50 -5.10 -15.51
N TYR A 43 8.39 -4.29 -14.47
CA TYR A 43 9.26 -4.29 -13.30
C TYR A 43 8.62 -5.02 -12.11
N LEU A 44 9.46 -5.59 -11.26
CA LEU A 44 9.06 -5.88 -9.88
C LEU A 44 9.21 -4.60 -9.06
N GLY A 45 8.12 -4.17 -8.42
CA GLY A 45 8.10 -2.99 -7.56
C GLY A 45 8.59 -3.31 -6.15
N LEU A 46 9.63 -2.63 -5.68
CA LEU A 46 10.12 -2.74 -4.31
C LEU A 46 9.73 -1.47 -3.55
N ILE A 47 8.85 -1.64 -2.57
CA ILE A 47 8.30 -0.54 -1.77
C ILE A 47 8.90 -0.63 -0.36
N ILE A 48 9.64 0.40 0.03
CA ILE A 48 10.54 0.34 1.19
C ILE A 48 10.27 1.54 2.11
N PRO A 49 10.05 1.36 3.42
CA PRO A 49 9.64 2.47 4.29
C PRO A 49 10.67 3.58 4.41
N ASN A 50 11.93 3.24 4.69
CA ASN A 50 12.96 4.24 4.96
C ASN A 50 14.37 3.85 4.44
N LEU A 51 15.33 4.75 4.66
CA LEU A 51 16.72 4.56 4.23
C LEU A 51 17.45 3.44 4.97
N PHE A 52 17.12 3.15 6.24
CA PHE A 52 17.75 2.04 6.96
C PHE A 52 17.43 0.68 6.33
N GLU A 53 16.23 0.54 5.76
CA GLU A 53 15.80 -0.69 5.07
C GLU A 53 16.20 -0.71 3.59
N MET A 54 16.27 0.47 2.95
CA MET A 54 16.65 0.57 1.53
C MET A 54 18.15 0.49 1.32
N ASN A 55 18.96 1.10 2.20
CA ASN A 55 20.41 1.19 2.03
C ASN A 55 21.10 -0.18 1.95
N PRO A 56 20.77 -1.20 2.77
CA PRO A 56 21.36 -2.52 2.64
C PRO A 56 21.22 -3.09 1.22
N LEU A 57 20.03 -2.96 0.62
CA LEU A 57 19.80 -3.38 -0.76
C LEU A 57 20.59 -2.54 -1.77
N LEU A 58 20.63 -1.21 -1.60
CA LEU A 58 21.37 -0.31 -2.51
C LEU A 58 22.88 -0.62 -2.55
N HIS A 59 23.45 -1.10 -1.44
CA HIS A 59 24.86 -1.48 -1.34
C HIS A 59 25.10 -2.98 -1.59
N HIS A 60 24.04 -3.79 -1.72
CA HIS A 60 24.18 -5.23 -1.92
C HIS A 60 24.71 -5.53 -3.34
N PRO A 61 25.71 -6.40 -3.51
CA PRO A 61 26.32 -6.66 -4.82
C PRO A 61 25.36 -7.20 -5.87
N SER A 62 24.29 -7.90 -5.48
CA SER A 62 23.25 -8.40 -6.40
C SER A 62 22.39 -7.29 -7.00
N TYR A 63 22.29 -6.12 -6.35
CA TYR A 63 21.56 -4.98 -6.91
C TYR A 63 22.45 -4.22 -7.89
N LYS A 64 22.02 -4.17 -9.15
CA LYS A 64 22.69 -3.45 -10.24
C LYS A 64 21.86 -2.22 -10.62
N PRO A 65 22.18 -1.01 -10.12
CA PRO A 65 21.42 0.19 -10.46
C PRO A 65 21.67 0.59 -11.92
N THR A 66 20.66 1.19 -12.54
CA THR A 66 20.81 1.94 -13.79
C THR A 66 20.95 3.43 -13.50
N ASN A 67 21.36 4.22 -14.49
CA ASN A 67 21.38 5.69 -14.39
C ASN A 67 19.98 6.33 -14.44
N LEU A 68 18.90 5.54 -14.55
CA LEU A 68 17.55 6.07 -14.62
C LEU A 68 16.98 6.27 -13.21
N THR A 69 16.68 7.52 -12.89
CA THR A 69 15.86 7.92 -11.74
C THR A 69 14.76 8.84 -12.19
N ILE A 70 13.56 8.65 -11.66
CA ILE A 70 12.40 9.48 -11.96
C ILE A 70 11.84 10.02 -10.65
N ASP A 71 11.77 11.34 -10.53
CA ASP A 71 11.18 12.01 -9.37
C ASP A 71 9.77 12.48 -9.74
N TYR A 72 8.77 12.11 -8.93
CA TYR A 72 7.37 12.50 -9.12
C TYR A 72 6.62 12.53 -7.79
N ALA A 73 5.81 13.57 -7.56
CA ALA A 73 4.98 13.75 -6.35
C ALA A 73 5.75 13.52 -5.02
N GLY A 74 7.01 13.98 -4.95
CA GLY A 74 7.87 13.83 -3.78
C GLY A 74 8.49 12.43 -3.59
N ARG A 75 8.33 11.51 -4.56
CA ARG A 75 8.92 10.17 -4.53
C ARG A 75 10.02 10.07 -5.59
N ARG A 76 11.09 9.34 -5.26
CA ARG A 76 12.16 8.97 -6.20
C ARG A 76 12.08 7.50 -6.55
N PHE A 77 11.77 7.21 -7.81
CA PHE A 77 11.78 5.88 -8.39
C PHE A 77 13.16 5.58 -8.96
N ARG A 78 13.80 4.50 -8.48
CA ARG A 78 15.16 4.08 -8.87
C ARG A 78 15.07 2.78 -9.64
N PHE A 79 15.65 2.72 -10.83
CA PHE A 79 15.56 1.56 -11.69
C PHE A 79 16.85 0.76 -11.66
N GLY A 80 16.74 -0.57 -11.63
CA GLY A 80 17.88 -1.47 -11.54
C GLY A 80 17.52 -2.90 -11.89
N TYR A 81 18.42 -3.81 -11.55
CA TYR A 81 18.23 -5.25 -11.66
C TYR A 81 18.67 -5.94 -10.36
N ILE A 82 18.00 -7.04 -10.01
CA ILE A 82 18.46 -8.01 -9.02
C ILE A 82 18.45 -9.37 -9.72
N ASP A 83 19.60 -10.03 -9.87
CA ASP A 83 19.70 -11.35 -10.54
C ASP A 83 18.92 -11.43 -11.87
N ASN A 84 19.15 -10.46 -12.75
CA ASN A 84 18.48 -10.24 -14.05
C ASN A 84 16.99 -9.84 -14.00
N GLN A 85 16.38 -9.79 -12.81
CA GLN A 85 15.03 -9.29 -12.64
C GLN A 85 15.02 -7.76 -12.67
N PRO A 86 14.38 -7.09 -13.65
CA PRO A 86 14.21 -5.64 -13.62
C PRO A 86 13.37 -5.23 -12.40
N VAL A 87 13.88 -4.27 -11.64
CA VAL A 87 13.25 -3.75 -10.41
C VAL A 87 13.13 -2.23 -10.46
N VAL A 88 12.12 -1.72 -9.76
CA VAL A 88 11.99 -0.30 -9.43
C VAL A 88 11.84 -0.17 -7.92
N LEU A 89 12.75 0.57 -7.29
CA LEU A 89 12.76 0.82 -5.86
C LEU A 89 12.15 2.20 -5.61
N VAL A 90 11.26 2.28 -4.62
CA VAL A 90 10.69 3.54 -4.16
C VAL A 90 10.55 3.54 -2.65
N MET A 91 10.93 4.66 -2.04
CA MET A 91 10.77 4.86 -0.60
C MET A 91 9.37 5.42 -0.31
N THR A 92 8.63 4.84 0.64
CA THR A 92 7.29 5.31 0.99
C THR A 92 7.30 6.42 2.02
N GLY A 93 8.19 6.34 3.01
CA GLY A 93 7.98 6.97 4.31
C GLY A 93 7.10 6.12 5.22
N LEU A 94 6.74 6.68 6.38
CA LEU A 94 5.99 5.96 7.41
C LEU A 94 4.47 6.10 7.24
N ALA A 95 3.75 5.13 7.82
CA ALA A 95 2.29 5.02 7.87
C ALA A 95 1.59 4.70 6.53
N MET A 96 0.34 4.23 6.65
CA MET A 96 -0.43 3.68 5.55
C MET A 96 -0.79 4.69 4.46
N LEU A 97 -0.99 5.97 4.82
CA LEU A 97 -1.24 7.02 3.83
C LEU A 97 -0.10 7.12 2.80
N ASN A 98 1.14 7.14 3.30
CA ASN A 98 2.33 7.22 2.45
C ASN A 98 2.56 5.94 1.64
N ALA A 99 2.36 4.77 2.25
CA ALA A 99 2.46 3.49 1.57
C ALA A 99 1.41 3.35 0.45
N GLY A 100 0.16 3.71 0.72
CA GLY A 100 -0.95 3.68 -0.25
C GLY A 100 -0.70 4.61 -1.44
N ILE A 101 -0.40 5.89 -1.18
CA ILE A 101 -0.11 6.86 -2.26
C ILE A 101 1.08 6.40 -3.10
N THR A 102 2.15 5.92 -2.46
CA THR A 102 3.36 5.51 -3.19
C THR A 102 3.12 4.27 -4.03
N THR A 103 2.38 3.29 -3.52
CA THR A 103 1.96 2.08 -4.26
C THR A 103 1.07 2.46 -5.44
N GLN A 104 0.09 3.33 -5.22
CA GLN A 104 -0.80 3.80 -6.29
C GLN A 104 -0.02 4.52 -7.39
N LEU A 105 0.91 5.41 -7.04
CA LEU A 105 1.77 6.09 -8.01
C LEU A 105 2.66 5.10 -8.77
N LEU A 106 3.24 4.12 -8.08
CA LEU A 106 4.07 3.10 -8.69
C LEU A 106 3.29 2.33 -9.77
N LEU A 107 2.06 1.90 -9.45
CA LEU A 107 1.19 1.14 -10.35
C LEU A 107 0.63 2.01 -11.49
N ALA A 108 0.30 3.28 -11.21
CA ALA A 108 -0.26 4.19 -12.20
C ALA A 108 0.79 4.67 -13.23
N LEU A 109 2.03 4.86 -12.80
CA LEU A 109 3.08 5.42 -13.65
C LEU A 109 3.84 4.34 -14.41
N PHE A 110 4.03 3.15 -13.84
CA PHE A 110 4.93 2.15 -14.39
C PHE A 110 4.26 0.81 -14.69
N LYS A 111 4.78 0.08 -15.69
CA LYS A 111 4.39 -1.32 -15.93
C LYS A 111 4.97 -2.20 -14.83
N ILE A 112 4.15 -2.55 -13.86
CA ILE A 112 4.52 -3.38 -12.71
C ILE A 112 3.90 -4.77 -12.86
N LYS A 113 4.69 -5.82 -12.61
CA LYS A 113 4.19 -7.22 -12.58
C LYS A 113 3.89 -7.75 -11.18
N GLY A 114 4.28 -7.00 -10.16
CA GLY A 114 3.94 -7.27 -8.76
C GLY A 114 4.73 -6.37 -7.83
N VAL A 115 4.33 -6.35 -6.58
CA VAL A 115 4.86 -5.47 -5.54
C VAL A 115 5.35 -6.30 -4.37
N VAL A 116 6.56 -6.02 -3.92
CA VAL A 116 7.13 -6.56 -2.68
C VAL A 116 7.35 -5.39 -1.74
N HIS A 117 6.73 -5.47 -0.58
CA HIS A 117 6.99 -4.57 0.54
C HIS A 117 7.80 -5.33 1.59
N TYR A 118 8.88 -4.71 2.07
CA TYR A 118 9.67 -5.27 3.16
C TYR A 118 10.15 -4.16 4.09
N GLY A 119 10.41 -4.52 5.34
CA GLY A 119 10.87 -3.60 6.37
C GLY A 119 11.00 -4.31 7.72
N ILE A 120 11.32 -3.53 8.75
CA ILE A 120 11.34 -4.01 10.13
C ILE A 120 9.93 -3.97 10.74
N ALA A 121 9.67 -4.87 11.69
CA ALA A 121 8.42 -4.92 12.42
C ALA A 121 8.66 -5.28 13.88
N GLY A 122 7.81 -4.77 14.77
CA GLY A 122 7.61 -5.36 16.08
C GLY A 122 6.73 -6.60 15.97
N ASN A 123 6.94 -7.58 16.85
CA ASN A 123 6.13 -8.78 16.89
C ASN A 123 5.41 -8.89 18.25
N ALA A 124 4.20 -9.43 18.24
CA ALA A 124 3.42 -9.75 19.44
C ALA A 124 3.40 -11.26 19.73
N ASN A 125 4.05 -12.07 18.90
CA ASN A 125 4.11 -13.51 19.06
C ASN A 125 5.32 -13.86 19.93
N PRO A 126 5.14 -14.31 21.19
CA PRO A 126 6.25 -14.57 22.11
C PRO A 126 7.20 -15.69 21.64
N SER A 127 6.84 -16.44 20.59
CA SER A 127 7.71 -17.45 19.98
C SER A 127 8.68 -16.89 18.93
N LEU A 128 8.48 -15.64 18.50
CA LEU A 128 9.36 -14.96 17.54
C LEU A 128 10.41 -14.12 18.28
N HIS A 129 11.65 -14.20 17.81
CA HIS A 129 12.80 -13.53 18.38
C HIS A 129 13.25 -12.33 17.54
N ILE A 130 14.08 -11.47 18.13
CA ILE A 130 14.73 -10.38 17.39
C ILE A 130 15.60 -11.00 16.30
N GLY A 131 15.40 -10.55 15.06
CA GLY A 131 16.12 -11.05 13.88
C GLY A 131 15.34 -12.08 13.06
N ASP A 132 14.23 -12.62 13.59
CA ASP A 132 13.37 -13.50 12.83
C ASP A 132 12.73 -12.75 11.64
N VAL A 133 12.69 -13.43 10.49
CA VAL A 133 12.04 -12.93 9.28
C VAL A 133 10.65 -13.55 9.20
N ALA A 134 9.62 -12.73 9.36
CA ALA A 134 8.23 -13.15 9.23
C ALA A 134 7.69 -12.82 7.82
N ILE A 135 7.02 -13.79 7.21
CA ILE A 135 6.28 -13.63 5.95
C ILE A 135 4.80 -13.77 6.29
N PRO A 136 4.00 -12.69 6.23
CA PRO A 136 2.58 -12.78 6.54
C PRO A 136 1.81 -13.51 5.43
N GLN A 137 0.92 -14.42 5.81
CA GLN A 137 -0.11 -14.97 4.91
C GLN A 137 -1.28 -13.98 4.75
N TYR A 138 -1.57 -13.25 5.82
CA TYR A 138 -2.63 -12.24 5.89
C TYR A 138 -2.09 -11.02 6.64
N TRP A 139 -2.68 -9.85 6.38
CA TRP A 139 -2.49 -8.64 7.17
C TRP A 139 -3.86 -8.02 7.48
N ALA A 140 -3.91 -7.17 8.50
CA ALA A 140 -5.13 -6.49 8.92
C ALA A 140 -4.81 -5.03 9.26
N HIS A 141 -5.78 -4.15 9.04
CA HIS A 141 -5.72 -2.77 9.50
C HIS A 141 -6.68 -2.58 10.67
N THR A 142 -6.14 -2.17 11.81
CA THR A 142 -6.84 -2.15 13.10
C THR A 142 -7.02 -0.73 13.64
N ALA A 143 -7.20 0.26 12.77
CA ALA A 143 -7.21 1.67 13.19
C ALA A 143 -8.62 2.28 13.37
N LEU A 144 -9.66 1.61 12.89
CA LEU A 144 -11.04 2.10 13.01
C LEU A 144 -11.70 1.51 14.25
N TRP A 145 -12.18 2.39 15.12
CA TRP A 145 -12.80 2.04 16.39
C TRP A 145 -13.96 2.99 16.70
N ASN A 146 -15.03 2.46 17.27
CA ASN A 146 -16.19 3.23 17.71
C ASN A 146 -16.36 3.14 19.22
N TRP A 147 -16.59 4.30 19.82
CA TRP A 147 -16.74 4.46 21.24
C TRP A 147 -18.22 4.34 21.64
N GLN A 148 -18.55 3.41 22.53
CA GLN A 148 -19.91 3.26 23.03
C GLN A 148 -20.34 4.52 23.79
N ARG A 149 -21.49 5.06 23.41
CA ARG A 149 -22.07 6.22 24.09
C ARG A 149 -22.25 5.96 25.58
N TYR A 150 -21.98 6.97 26.40
CA TYR A 150 -22.18 6.87 27.85
C TYR A 150 -23.64 6.56 28.19
N GLY A 151 -23.87 5.64 29.14
CA GLY A 151 -25.20 5.15 29.53
C GLY A 151 -25.67 3.92 28.75
N ASP A 152 -25.11 3.69 27.56
CA ASP A 152 -25.39 2.50 26.75
C ASP A 152 -24.48 1.34 27.15
N GLY A 153 -25.05 0.14 27.24
CA GLY A 153 -24.35 -1.12 27.47
C GLY A 153 -23.91 -1.82 26.17
N PRO A 154 -23.17 -2.93 26.27
CA PRO A 154 -22.67 -3.68 25.11
C PRO A 154 -23.74 -4.21 24.15
N GLN A 155 -24.97 -4.36 24.64
CA GLN A 155 -26.12 -4.85 23.86
C GLN A 155 -26.87 -3.73 23.14
N ASN A 156 -26.54 -2.47 23.44
CA ASN A 156 -27.12 -1.34 22.76
C ASN A 156 -26.44 -1.15 21.39
N GLU A 157 -27.25 -0.78 20.40
CA GLU A 157 -26.82 -0.58 19.02
C GLU A 157 -25.78 0.55 18.93
N LEU A 158 -24.72 0.32 18.14
CA LEU A 158 -23.72 1.33 17.80
C LEU A 158 -24.20 2.16 16.59
N PRO A 159 -23.76 3.43 16.46
CA PRO A 159 -24.02 4.20 15.25
C PRO A 159 -23.55 3.43 14.01
N LEU A 160 -24.40 3.27 13.00
CA LEU A 160 -24.14 2.54 11.73
C LEU A 160 -24.05 1.00 11.84
N GLU A 161 -24.31 0.40 13.00
CA GLU A 161 -24.34 -1.06 13.14
C GLU A 161 -25.41 -1.72 12.27
N VAL A 162 -26.59 -1.11 12.14
CA VAL A 162 -27.63 -1.55 11.21
C VAL A 162 -27.17 -1.63 9.74
N ASN A 163 -26.12 -0.88 9.37
CA ASN A 163 -25.55 -0.91 8.02
C ASN A 163 -24.47 -1.99 7.85
N GLY A 164 -24.19 -2.77 8.90
CA GLY A 164 -23.14 -3.80 8.90
C GLY A 164 -21.72 -3.25 9.08
N ASP A 165 -21.57 -1.98 9.49
CA ASP A 165 -20.25 -1.33 9.59
C ASP A 165 -19.44 -1.76 10.83
N TYR A 166 -19.98 -2.66 11.66
CA TYR A 166 -19.33 -3.18 12.86
C TYR A 166 -19.40 -4.70 12.93
N THR A 167 -18.43 -5.28 13.62
CA THR A 167 -18.48 -6.68 14.04
C THR A 167 -18.55 -6.74 15.56
N ARG A 168 -19.36 -7.67 16.07
CA ARG A 168 -19.39 -8.01 17.51
C ARG A 168 -18.52 -9.24 17.84
N ASP A 169 -17.90 -9.84 16.83
CA ASP A 169 -17.10 -11.08 16.98
C ASP A 169 -15.68 -10.80 17.45
N ILE A 170 -15.11 -9.65 17.08
CA ILE A 170 -13.74 -9.26 17.41
C ILE A 170 -13.66 -7.80 17.85
N GLY A 171 -12.63 -7.47 18.65
CA GLY A 171 -12.31 -6.09 19.02
C GLY A 171 -13.29 -5.44 19.99
N TYR A 172 -13.76 -6.18 21.00
CA TYR A 172 -14.45 -5.61 22.15
C TYR A 172 -13.45 -5.26 23.26
N LEU A 173 -13.31 -3.97 23.55
CA LEU A 173 -12.45 -3.48 24.64
C LEU A 173 -13.29 -2.74 25.68
N LYS A 174 -13.40 -3.29 26.88
CA LYS A 174 -14.11 -2.67 28.00
C LYS A 174 -13.21 -1.70 28.76
N ILE A 175 -13.01 -0.51 28.17
CA ILE A 175 -12.13 0.53 28.72
C ILE A 175 -12.56 0.96 30.13
N SER A 176 -13.85 0.85 30.46
CA SER A 176 -14.38 1.15 31.78
C SER A 176 -13.68 0.37 32.91
N GLU A 177 -13.21 -0.87 32.67
CA GLU A 177 -12.56 -1.69 33.70
C GLU A 177 -11.11 -1.28 33.97
N TYR A 178 -10.50 -0.45 33.12
CA TYR A 178 -9.12 0.00 33.27
C TYR A 178 -9.06 1.24 34.16
N SER A 179 -9.22 1.04 35.47
CA SER A 179 -9.05 2.09 36.47
C SER A 179 -7.87 1.76 37.39
N VAL A 180 -6.91 2.68 37.50
CA VAL A 180 -5.75 2.56 38.40
C VAL A 180 -5.99 3.36 39.69
N ASN A 181 -5.49 2.87 40.83
CA ASN A 181 -5.55 3.55 42.13
C ASN A 181 -6.95 3.93 42.63
N VAL A 182 -7.96 3.09 42.40
CA VAL A 182 -9.31 3.31 42.94
C VAL A 182 -9.34 2.88 44.40
N THR A 183 -9.16 3.82 45.34
CA THR A 183 -9.43 3.63 46.76
C THR A 183 -10.73 4.34 47.14
N ASN A 184 -11.63 3.64 47.84
CA ASN A 184 -12.91 4.12 48.39
C ASN A 184 -14.12 4.27 47.44
N CYS A 185 -14.23 3.46 46.38
CA CYS A 185 -15.46 3.36 45.56
C CYS A 185 -15.94 1.91 45.42
N ASN A 186 -17.26 1.69 45.45
CA ASN A 186 -17.88 0.36 45.24
C ASN A 186 -17.90 -0.08 43.76
N SER A 187 -17.76 0.87 42.83
CA SER A 187 -17.61 0.60 41.40
C SER A 187 -16.19 0.95 40.97
N HIS A 188 -15.49 -0.01 40.40
CA HIS A 188 -14.16 0.19 39.81
C HIS A 188 -14.24 0.63 38.34
N ASN A 189 -15.45 0.70 37.76
CA ASN A 189 -15.63 1.11 36.38
C ASN A 189 -15.61 2.64 36.24
N ASN A 190 -14.78 3.13 35.33
CA ASN A 190 -14.76 4.54 34.93
C ASN A 190 -15.82 4.83 33.83
N LEU A 191 -15.94 6.11 33.45
CA LEU A 191 -16.98 6.58 32.50
C LEU A 191 -16.62 6.38 31.02
N LEU A 192 -15.45 5.80 30.71
CA LEU A 192 -14.94 5.60 29.36
C LEU A 192 -15.64 4.46 28.60
N ASN A 193 -16.54 3.72 29.25
CA ASN A 193 -17.39 2.69 28.60
C ASN A 193 -16.58 1.68 27.76
N ASN A 194 -17.13 1.18 26.65
CA ASN A 194 -16.51 0.20 25.77
C ASN A 194 -16.11 0.81 24.42
N VAL A 195 -15.17 0.18 23.74
CA VAL A 195 -14.77 0.50 22.38
C VAL A 195 -14.87 -0.76 21.51
N TRP A 196 -15.33 -0.58 20.29
CA TRP A 196 -15.62 -1.65 19.34
C TRP A 196 -14.83 -1.46 18.05
N TYR A 197 -14.24 -2.53 17.56
CA TYR A 197 -13.54 -2.51 16.28
C TYR A 197 -14.52 -2.34 15.12
N GLN A 198 -14.12 -1.49 14.17
CA GLN A 198 -14.79 -1.31 12.90
C GLN A 198 -13.92 -1.92 11.80
N PRO A 199 -14.41 -2.93 11.05
CA PRO A 199 -13.70 -3.45 9.89
C PRO A 199 -13.44 -2.38 8.82
N GLU A 200 -12.39 -2.58 8.03
CA GLU A 200 -12.13 -1.75 6.87
C GLU A 200 -13.13 -1.99 5.76
N GLU A 201 -13.44 -0.93 5.04
CA GLU A 201 -14.26 -0.96 3.84
C GLU A 201 -13.38 -1.17 2.59
N VAL A 202 -13.78 -2.12 1.74
CA VAL A 202 -13.11 -2.39 0.46
C VAL A 202 -14.09 -2.53 -0.68
N PHE A 203 -13.65 -2.19 -1.89
CA PHE A 203 -14.37 -2.45 -3.13
C PHE A 203 -13.67 -3.59 -3.88
N PRO A 204 -14.26 -4.80 -3.94
CA PRO A 204 -13.64 -5.93 -4.60
C PRO A 204 -13.42 -5.68 -6.09
N VAL A 205 -12.28 -6.14 -6.61
CA VAL A 205 -11.99 -6.08 -8.05
C VAL A 205 -13.00 -6.89 -8.86
N PHE A 206 -13.42 -8.05 -8.33
CA PHE A 206 -14.41 -8.93 -8.93
C PHE A 206 -15.70 -8.88 -8.09
N GLY A 207 -16.51 -7.88 -8.34
CA GLY A 207 -17.79 -7.65 -7.68
C GLY A 207 -18.63 -6.62 -8.42
N THR A 208 -19.78 -6.24 -7.86
CA THR A 208 -20.55 -5.12 -8.38
C THR A 208 -19.81 -3.81 -8.03
N PRO A 209 -19.60 -2.90 -9.00
CA PRO A 209 -19.01 -1.60 -8.71
C PRO A 209 -19.79 -0.85 -7.63
N GLU A 210 -19.07 -0.14 -6.75
CA GLU A 210 -19.64 0.65 -5.65
C GLU A 210 -20.41 -0.16 -4.58
N GLU A 211 -20.43 -1.49 -4.67
CA GLU A 211 -20.84 -2.36 -3.57
C GLU A 211 -19.64 -2.60 -2.65
N ARG A 212 -19.68 -1.95 -1.50
CA ARG A 212 -18.67 -2.08 -0.46
C ARG A 212 -18.74 -3.44 0.24
N GLN A 213 -17.60 -3.91 0.71
CA GLN A 213 -17.47 -5.07 1.60
C GLN A 213 -16.61 -4.72 2.80
N HIS A 214 -16.77 -5.49 3.87
CA HIS A 214 -15.96 -5.36 5.08
C HIS A 214 -14.94 -6.49 5.17
N ILE A 215 -13.71 -6.15 5.51
CA ILE A 215 -12.64 -7.14 5.64
C ILE A 215 -11.79 -6.88 6.88
N PHE A 216 -11.44 -7.97 7.56
CA PHE A 216 -10.43 -7.95 8.61
C PHE A 216 -9.09 -8.49 8.09
N TRP A 217 -9.10 -9.72 7.58
CA TRP A 217 -7.92 -10.38 7.03
C TRP A 217 -7.79 -10.12 5.53
N VAL A 218 -6.85 -9.26 5.16
CA VAL A 218 -6.45 -9.05 3.77
C VAL A 218 -5.41 -10.10 3.39
N PRO A 219 -5.69 -11.00 2.43
CA PRO A 219 -4.74 -12.03 2.03
C PRO A 219 -3.55 -11.42 1.28
N VAL A 220 -2.36 -11.95 1.53
CA VAL A 220 -1.21 -11.75 0.65
C VAL A 220 -1.39 -12.62 -0.59
N ASP A 221 -0.84 -12.17 -1.73
CA ASP A 221 -0.88 -12.92 -2.98
C ASP A 221 -0.34 -14.37 -2.77
N PRO A 222 -1.14 -15.41 -3.06
CA PRO A 222 -0.77 -16.80 -2.77
C PRO A 222 0.50 -17.27 -3.49
N ARG A 223 0.77 -16.72 -4.68
CA ARG A 223 1.98 -17.07 -5.44
C ARG A 223 3.22 -16.48 -4.78
N TYR A 224 3.16 -15.22 -4.35
CA TYR A 224 4.27 -14.61 -3.61
C TYR A 224 4.50 -15.31 -2.26
N PHE A 225 3.42 -15.63 -1.54
CA PHE A 225 3.50 -16.38 -0.29
C PHE A 225 4.19 -17.74 -0.49
N ALA A 226 3.75 -18.54 -1.46
CA ALA A 226 4.34 -19.84 -1.76
C ALA A 226 5.80 -19.78 -2.28
N ILE A 227 6.21 -18.66 -2.88
CA ILE A 227 7.63 -18.43 -3.24
C ILE A 227 8.44 -18.14 -1.97
N ALA A 228 7.92 -17.27 -1.11
CA ALA A 228 8.59 -16.84 0.10
C ALA A 228 8.74 -17.99 1.12
N GLU A 229 7.78 -18.93 1.19
CA GLU A 229 7.88 -20.16 2.01
C GLU A 229 9.07 -21.06 1.65
N LYS A 230 9.62 -20.92 0.43
CA LYS A 230 10.78 -21.69 -0.01
C LYS A 230 12.11 -21.07 0.41
N LEU A 231 12.09 -19.88 1.01
CA LEU A 231 13.31 -19.24 1.51
C LEU A 231 13.95 -20.11 2.57
N LYS A 232 15.19 -20.50 2.31
CA LYS A 232 16.05 -21.18 3.28
C LYS A 232 17.11 -20.18 3.71
N ILE A 233 17.32 -20.07 5.02
CA ILE A 233 18.52 -19.43 5.53
C ILE A 233 19.61 -20.49 5.39
N GLU A 234 20.53 -20.28 4.44
CA GLU A 234 21.75 -21.07 4.38
C GLU A 234 22.62 -20.62 5.57
N ASN A 235 22.82 -21.54 6.52
CA ASN A 235 23.74 -21.36 7.64
C ASN A 235 25.18 -21.64 7.22
#